data_AF-A0A535QEW8-F1
#
_entry.id   AF-A0A535QEW8-F1
#
_cell.length_a   1.000
_cell.length_b   1.000
_cell.length_c   1.000
_cell.angle_alpha   90.00
_cell.angle_beta   90.00
_cell.angle_gamma   90.00
#
_symmetry.space_group_name_H-M   'P 1'
#
loop_
_entity.id
_entity.type
_entity.pdbx_description
1 polymer ?
#
loop_
_entity_poly.entity_id
_entity_poly.type
_entity_poly.pdbx_seq_one_letter_code
_entity_poly.pdbx_strand_id
1 'polypeptide(L)'
;MAIQPEIQGDIPNAKIEIPSDWLMPLLDLAAVREAQRPDTLATMTSEALTLAGVELIVERRWLREAFWRQIKQAVSRGYIYKSSAVQVTLRGDRRERERRTPGHS
;
A
#
# COMPACT_ATOMS: atom_id res chain seq x y z
N MET A 1 -17.51 8.47 29.58
CA MET A 1 -16.42 7.47 29.54
C MET A 1 -16.13 7.18 28.09
N ALA A 2 -15.09 7.78 27.52
CA ALA A 2 -14.62 7.52 26.16
C ALA A 2 -13.22 6.94 26.29
N ILE A 3 -13.13 5.61 26.29
CA ILE A 3 -11.84 4.92 26.17
C ILE A 3 -11.52 4.81 24.68
N GLN A 4 -10.80 5.80 24.16
CA GLN A 4 -10.05 5.64 22.92
C GLN A 4 -8.61 5.36 23.34
N PRO A 5 -8.12 4.11 23.31
CA PRO A 5 -6.69 3.87 23.40
C PRO A 5 -6.08 4.37 22.09
N GLU A 6 -5.34 5.48 22.12
CA GLU A 6 -3.91 5.52 22.47
C GLU A 6 -3.02 5.00 21.34
N ILE A 7 -2.36 5.97 20.71
CA ILE A 7 -1.04 5.85 20.07
C ILE A 7 -0.96 4.82 18.93
N GLN A 8 -1.48 5.20 17.77
CA GLN A 8 -0.89 4.74 16.51
C GLN A 8 0.46 5.45 16.40
N GLY A 9 1.49 4.81 16.97
CA GLY A 9 2.87 5.26 16.88
C GLY A 9 3.22 5.65 15.45
N ASP A 10 3.95 6.75 15.34
CA ASP A 10 4.44 7.42 14.13
C ASP A 10 5.44 6.56 13.34
N ILE A 11 5.15 5.26 13.18
CA ILE A 11 5.89 4.38 12.28
C ILE A 11 5.41 4.75 10.87
N PRO A 12 6.32 5.13 9.95
CA PRO A 12 5.95 5.49 8.59
C PRO A 12 5.38 4.25 7.87
N ASN A 13 4.07 4.08 7.99
CA ASN A 13 3.34 2.96 7.40
C ASN A 13 2.85 3.39 6.02
N ALA A 14 3.37 2.72 4.99
CA ALA A 14 2.71 2.73 3.69
C ALA A 14 1.30 2.19 3.85
N LYS A 15 0.34 2.80 3.16
CA LYS A 15 -1.02 2.30 3.06
C LYS A 15 -1.44 2.30 1.59
N ILE A 16 -1.99 1.19 1.13
CA ILE A 16 -2.60 1.09 -0.19
C ILE A 16 -3.99 0.47 -0.06
N GLU A 17 -4.90 0.99 -0.87
CA GLU A 17 -6.25 0.47 -1.05
C GLU A 17 -6.42 0.10 -2.52
N ILE A 18 -6.80 -1.15 -2.76
CA ILE A 18 -6.99 -1.72 -4.09
C ILE A 18 -8.46 -2.12 -4.22
N PRO A 19 -9.23 -1.50 -5.12
CA PRO A 19 -10.63 -1.86 -5.35
C PRO A 19 -10.79 -3.34 -5.69
N SER A 20 -11.83 -3.98 -5.17
CA SER A 20 -12.11 -5.41 -5.41
C SER A 20 -12.34 -5.74 -6.88
N ASP A 21 -12.86 -4.79 -7.68
CA ASP A 21 -13.01 -4.91 -9.14
C ASP A 21 -11.67 -5.13 -9.86
N TRP A 22 -10.57 -4.66 -9.26
CA TRP A 22 -9.23 -4.82 -9.81
C TRP A 22 -8.58 -6.15 -9.46
N LEU A 23 -9.08 -6.80 -8.40
CA LEU A 23 -8.54 -8.05 -7.89
C LEU A 23 -8.98 -9.22 -8.77
N MET A 24 -8.18 -10.28 -8.75
CA MET A 24 -8.59 -11.57 -9.27
C MET A 24 -9.74 -12.12 -8.42
N PRO A 25 -10.79 -12.69 -9.04
CA PRO A 25 -12.00 -13.12 -8.33
C PRO A 25 -11.79 -14.26 -7.31
N LEU A 26 -10.66 -14.97 -7.41
CA LEU A 26 -10.29 -16.06 -6.51
C LEU A 26 -9.10 -15.70 -5.59
N LEU A 27 -8.80 -14.41 -5.45
CA LEU A 27 -7.77 -13.97 -4.52
C LEU A 27 -8.24 -14.19 -3.08
N ASP A 28 -7.42 -14.89 -2.31
CA ASP A 28 -7.69 -15.16 -0.90
C ASP A 28 -6.84 -14.28 0.03
N LEU A 29 -7.44 -13.86 1.15
CA LEU A 29 -6.76 -13.00 2.13
C LEU A 29 -5.59 -13.72 2.81
N ALA A 30 -5.65 -15.03 3.04
CA ALA A 30 -4.53 -15.78 3.60
C ALA A 30 -3.35 -15.79 2.62
N ALA A 31 -3.60 -16.03 1.32
CA ALA A 31 -2.55 -15.96 0.30
C ALA A 31 -1.91 -14.56 0.21
N VAL A 32 -2.72 -13.50 0.36
CA VAL A 32 -2.18 -12.13 0.47
C VAL A 32 -1.28 -11.99 1.69
N ARG A 33 -1.73 -12.46 2.86
CA ARG A 33 -0.98 -12.36 4.13
C ARG A 33 0.33 -13.16 4.10
N GLU A 34 0.33 -14.35 3.50
CA GLU A 34 1.52 -15.18 3.36
C GLU A 34 2.61 -14.51 2.50
N ALA A 35 2.20 -13.71 1.52
CA ALA A 35 3.13 -12.95 0.69
C ALA A 35 3.62 -11.65 1.35
N GLN A 36 2.92 -11.16 2.39
CA GLN A 36 3.35 -9.97 3.12
C GLN A 36 4.42 -10.29 4.16
N ARG A 37 5.06 -9.24 4.65
CA ARG A 37 5.86 -9.32 5.88
C ARG A 37 4.97 -9.46 7.11
N PRO A 38 5.50 -10.03 8.21
CA PRO A 38 4.77 -10.19 9.46
C PRO A 38 4.36 -8.87 10.14
N ASP A 39 5.01 -7.74 9.81
CA ASP A 39 4.65 -6.41 10.31
C ASP A 39 3.51 -5.74 9.51
N THR A 40 3.00 -6.40 8.46
CA THR A 40 1.96 -5.85 7.60
C THR A 40 0.57 -6.28 8.04
N LEU A 41 -0.35 -5.31 8.07
CA LEU A 41 -1.77 -5.53 8.23
C LEU A 41 -2.44 -5.64 6.85
N ALA A 42 -3.14 -6.75 6.62
CA ALA A 42 -3.93 -6.98 5.43
C ALA A 42 -5.39 -7.27 5.80
N THR A 43 -6.30 -6.49 5.20
CA THR A 43 -7.75 -6.62 5.35
C THR A 43 -8.39 -6.65 3.97
N MET A 44 -9.31 -7.59 3.73
CA MET A 44 -10.04 -7.69 2.48
C MET A 44 -11.54 -7.61 2.78
N THR A 45 -12.22 -6.68 2.11
CA THR A 45 -13.67 -6.52 2.15
C THR A 45 -14.25 -6.80 0.76
N SER A 46 -15.58 -6.78 0.64
CA SER A 46 -16.24 -6.87 -0.66
C SER A 46 -15.92 -5.70 -1.60
N GLU A 47 -15.45 -4.58 -1.05
CA GLU A 47 -15.19 -3.33 -1.79
C GLU A 47 -13.72 -3.16 -2.16
N ALA A 48 -12.80 -3.58 -1.27
CA ALA A 48 -11.37 -3.37 -1.49
C ALA A 48 -10.48 -4.32 -0.67
N LEU A 49 -9.25 -4.49 -1.14
CA LEU A 49 -8.11 -4.97 -0.37
C LEU A 49 -7.33 -3.78 0.18
N THR A 50 -7.17 -3.73 1.49
CA THR A 50 -6.37 -2.72 2.19
C THR A 50 -5.12 -3.36 2.78
N LEU A 51 -3.96 -2.76 2.49
CA LEU A 51 -2.67 -3.16 3.04
C LEU A 51 -2.04 -1.97 3.77
N ALA A 52 -1.49 -2.20 4.96
CA ALA A 52 -0.81 -1.17 5.76
C ALA A 52 0.42 -1.75 6.49
N GLY A 53 1.55 -1.05 6.46
CA GLY A 53 2.81 -1.56 7.01
C GLY A 53 4.03 -0.84 6.45
N VAL A 54 5.23 -1.27 6.80
CA VAL A 54 6.48 -0.60 6.38
C VAL A 54 6.81 -0.91 4.91
N GLU A 55 6.63 -2.18 4.52
CA GLU A 55 6.87 -2.69 3.17
C GLU A 55 5.67 -3.55 2.75
N LEU A 56 5.01 -3.14 1.68
CA LEU A 56 3.83 -3.79 1.14
C LEU A 56 4.18 -4.44 -0.19
N ILE A 57 3.78 -5.68 -0.38
CA ILE A 57 3.95 -6.42 -1.63
C ILE A 57 2.61 -6.49 -2.33
N VAL A 58 2.58 -6.19 -3.63
CA VAL A 58 1.42 -6.41 -4.49
C VAL A 58 1.86 -7.27 -5.66
N GLU A 59 1.42 -8.52 -5.68
CA GLU A 59 1.77 -9.42 -6.79
C GLU A 59 0.91 -9.15 -8.02
N ARG A 60 1.50 -9.38 -9.21
CA ARG A 60 0.77 -9.29 -10.48
C ARG A 60 -0.39 -10.28 -10.53
N ARG A 61 -0.25 -11.46 -9.91
CA ARG A 61 -1.26 -12.51 -9.92
C ARG A 61 -2.53 -12.16 -9.12
N TRP A 62 -2.49 -11.13 -8.29
CA TRP A 62 -3.65 -10.69 -7.50
C TRP A 62 -4.57 -9.78 -8.31
N LEU A 63 -4.09 -9.29 -9.44
CA LEU A 63 -4.71 -8.21 -10.18
C LEU A 63 -5.08 -8.67 -11.57
N ARG A 64 -6.20 -8.13 -12.05
CA ARG A 64 -6.58 -8.28 -13.46
C ARG A 64 -5.64 -7.42 -14.30
N GLU A 65 -5.18 -7.96 -15.43
CA GLU A 65 -4.15 -7.31 -16.25
C GLU A 65 -4.55 -5.90 -16.73
N ALA A 66 -5.85 -5.65 -16.95
CA ALA A 66 -6.38 -4.35 -17.36
C ALA A 66 -6.02 -3.21 -16.39
N PHE A 67 -5.93 -3.50 -15.09
CA PHE A 67 -5.71 -2.49 -14.05
C PHE A 67 -4.25 -2.39 -13.60
N TRP A 68 -3.37 -3.22 -14.17
CA TRP A 68 -1.93 -3.22 -13.84
C TRP A 68 -1.27 -1.86 -14.04
N ARG A 69 -1.66 -1.11 -15.09
CA ARG A 69 -1.13 0.23 -15.35
C ARG A 69 -1.58 1.24 -14.28
N GLN A 70 -2.80 1.11 -13.77
CA GLN A 70 -3.35 2.02 -12.76
C GLN A 70 -2.71 1.82 -11.40
N ILE A 71 -2.49 0.57 -10.97
CA ILE A 71 -1.79 0.29 -9.71
C ILE A 71 -0.36 0.82 -9.72
N LYS A 72 0.39 0.63 -10.81
CA LYS A 72 1.73 1.20 -10.95
C LYS A 72 1.73 2.73 -10.82
N GLN A 73 0.70 3.41 -11.35
CA GLN A 73 0.55 4.85 -11.21
C GLN A 73 0.15 5.28 -9.79
N ALA A 74 -0.72 4.53 -9.12
CA ALA A 74 -1.13 4.79 -7.74
C ALA A 74 0.05 4.67 -6.77
N VAL A 75 0.90 3.68 -6.96
CA VAL A 75 2.11 3.42 -6.15
C VAL A 75 3.16 4.54 -6.29
N SER A 76 3.33 5.10 -7.49
CA SER A 76 4.39 6.07 -7.80
C SER A 76 4.22 7.45 -7.14
N ARG A 77 3.09 7.76 -6.49
CA ARG A 77 2.79 9.11 -5.97
C ARG A 77 3.29 9.38 -4.54
N GLY A 78 3.90 8.42 -3.86
CA GLY A 78 4.40 8.63 -2.49
C GLY A 78 5.26 7.53 -1.85
N TYR A 79 5.72 6.53 -2.60
CA TYR A 79 6.39 5.35 -2.04
C TYR A 79 7.57 4.89 -2.89
N ILE A 80 8.60 4.30 -2.27
CA ILE A 80 9.71 3.67 -3.02
C ILE A 80 9.14 2.47 -3.77
N TYR A 81 9.22 2.56 -5.08
CA TYR A 81 8.83 1.53 -6.03
C TYR A 81 10.04 0.66 -6.36
N LYS A 82 9.98 -0.62 -6.00
CA LYS A 82 10.88 -1.65 -6.56
C LYS A 82 10.00 -2.66 -7.30
N SER A 83 10.02 -2.61 -8.62
CA SER A 83 9.30 -3.58 -9.44
C SER A 83 10.25 -4.64 -9.96
N SER A 84 9.84 -5.88 -9.75
CA SER A 84 10.19 -6.99 -10.63
C SER A 84 9.03 -7.23 -11.59
N ALA A 85 9.24 -7.95 -12.70
CA ALA A 85 8.19 -8.22 -13.70
C ALA A 85 6.91 -8.91 -13.14
N VAL A 86 6.98 -9.40 -11.89
CA VAL A 86 5.98 -10.21 -11.21
C VAL A 86 5.36 -9.54 -9.97
N GLN A 87 5.99 -8.51 -9.41
CA GLN A 87 5.53 -7.90 -8.15
C GLN A 87 5.90 -6.41 -8.06
N VAL A 88 5.07 -5.68 -7.33
CA VAL A 88 5.31 -4.28 -6.96
C VAL A 88 5.49 -4.23 -5.45
N THR A 89 6.65 -3.76 -5.00
CA THR A 89 6.88 -3.44 -3.59
C THR A 89 6.68 -1.95 -3.36
N LEU A 90 5.79 -1.60 -2.43
CA LEU A 90 5.67 -0.25 -1.89
C LEU A 90 6.40 -0.19 -0.55
N ARG A 91 7.28 0.78 -0.38
CA ARG A 91 7.88 1.07 0.92
C ARG A 91 7.57 2.50 1.33
N GLY A 92 7.20 2.68 2.59
CA GLY A 92 7.04 4.00 3.22
C GLY A 92 8.32 4.80 3.06
N ASP A 93 8.33 5.79 2.17
CA ASP A 93 9.48 6.67 1.98
C ASP A 93 9.07 8.12 2.15
N ARG A 94 9.71 8.77 3.13
CA ARG A 94 9.62 10.19 3.41
C ARG A 94 10.25 10.95 2.24
N ARG A 95 9.53 11.14 1.13
CA ARG A 95 9.75 12.33 0.31
C ARG A 95 9.08 13.50 1.00
N GLU A 96 9.76 13.99 2.03
CA GLU A 96 9.65 15.36 2.49
C GLU A 96 9.84 16.27 1.29
N ARG A 97 8.73 16.68 0.67
CA ARG A 97 8.73 17.93 -0.06
C ARG A 97 8.82 19.02 0.99
N GLU A 98 10.04 19.36 1.39
CA GLU A 98 10.39 20.76 1.65
C GLU A 98 10.08 21.54 0.36
N ARG A 99 8.82 21.90 0.18
CA ARG A 99 8.43 22.94 -0.78
C ARG A 99 8.15 24.20 0.02
N ARG A 100 9.16 25.07 -0.04
CA ARG A 100 9.09 26.54 -0.07
C ARG A 100 8.81 27.22 1.27
N THR A 101 9.87 27.74 1.85
CA THR A 101 9.87 29.14 2.31
C THR A 101 10.54 29.99 1.23
N PRO A 102 9.83 30.91 0.54
CA PRO A 102 10.48 31.96 -0.20
C PRO A 102 11.02 32.97 0.83
N GLY A 103 12.28 32.82 1.22
CA GLY A 103 13.00 33.84 1.98
C GLY A 103 13.35 34.99 1.04
N HIS A 104 12.49 35.98 0.98
CA HIS A 104 12.80 37.31 0.45
C HIS A 104 13.61 38.06 1.51
N SER A 105 14.84 38.44 1.18
CA SER A 105 15.57 39.57 1.76
C SER A 105 16.63 40.02 0.76
#